data_AF-A0A7V3FUH2-F1
#
_entry.id   AF-A0A7V3FUH2-F1
#
_cell.length_a   1.000
_cell.length_b   1.000
_cell.length_c   1.000
_cell.angle_alpha   90.00
_cell.angle_beta   90.00
_cell.angle_gamma   90.00
#
_symmetry.space_group_name_H-M   'P 1'
#
loop_
_entity.id
_entity.type
_entity.pdbx_description
1 polymer ?
#
loop_
_entity_poly.entity_id
_entity_poly.type
_entity_poly.pdbx_seq_one_letter_code
_entity_poly.pdbx_strand_id
1 'polypeptide(L)'
;MSNKFREVPVKETIEQEVENVDSKKSTTDTPPPIRRGGHKKGVLAKGLSAVFSGTFLTNESTLKHVPFILFLALIAILYIANGYYADDKLREVNKITNELKELRSEYISTKSDLMFVSKQSEVAKATEPLGIKEPIVPPMKIKVDTSVAIK
;
A
#
# COMPACT_ATOMS: atom_id res chain seq x y z
N MET A 1 -9.33 19.96 -33.96
CA MET A 1 -10.24 19.70 -32.82
C MET A 1 -9.43 19.08 -31.70
N SER A 2 -9.59 19.64 -30.51
CA SER A 2 -8.92 19.30 -29.26
C SER A 2 -9.38 17.96 -28.70
N ASN A 3 -8.44 17.15 -28.20
CA ASN A 3 -8.59 16.35 -26.99
C ASN A 3 -7.19 16.01 -26.46
N LYS A 4 -6.69 16.89 -25.58
CA LYS A 4 -5.50 16.68 -24.76
C LYS A 4 -5.99 16.10 -23.45
N PHE A 5 -5.77 14.80 -23.24
CA PHE A 5 -6.16 14.13 -22.01
C PHE A 5 -5.38 14.73 -20.84
N ARG A 6 -6.09 14.90 -19.72
CA ARG A 6 -5.62 15.40 -18.43
C ARG A 6 -4.68 14.34 -17.84
N GLU A 7 -3.37 14.56 -17.86
CA GLU A 7 -2.45 13.78 -17.03
C GLU A 7 -2.65 14.21 -15.56
N VAL A 8 -2.91 13.23 -14.70
CA VAL A 8 -3.18 13.44 -13.26
C VAL A 8 -1.82 13.47 -12.53
N PRO A 9 -1.56 14.45 -11.65
CA PRO A 9 -0.24 14.67 -11.04
C PRO A 9 0.04 13.74 -9.84
N VAL A 10 -0.09 12.42 -9.99
CA VAL A 10 0.17 11.45 -8.90
C VAL A 10 1.64 11.00 -8.87
N LYS A 11 2.37 11.18 -9.98
CA LYS A 11 3.75 10.68 -10.11
C LYS A 11 4.79 11.53 -9.36
N GLU A 12 4.58 12.84 -9.25
CA GLU A 12 5.51 13.76 -8.58
C GLU A 12 5.53 13.59 -7.05
N THR A 13 4.43 13.15 -6.44
CA THR A 13 4.33 13.02 -4.97
C THR A 13 5.13 11.84 -4.42
N ILE A 14 5.32 10.78 -5.20
CA ILE A 14 6.00 9.56 -4.74
C ILE A 14 7.52 9.70 -4.80
N GLU A 15 8.05 10.46 -5.76
CA GLU A 15 9.49 10.70 -5.89
C GLU A 15 10.02 11.65 -4.80
N GLN A 16 9.19 12.59 -4.31
CA GLN A 16 9.57 13.56 -3.28
C GLN A 16 9.66 12.98 -1.86
N GLU A 17 9.01 11.85 -1.58
CA GLU A 17 8.98 11.25 -0.24
C GLU A 17 10.20 10.34 0.04
N VAL A 18 10.86 9.83 -1.00
CA VAL A 18 12.02 8.92 -0.86
C VAL A 18 13.33 9.67 -0.61
N GLU A 19 13.48 10.90 -1.12
CA GLU A 19 14.73 11.68 -1.00
C GLU A 19 14.94 12.24 0.43
N ASN A 20 13.86 12.46 1.19
CA ASN A 20 13.95 13.12 2.50
C ASN A 20 14.33 12.22 3.69
N VAL A 21 14.39 10.89 3.50
CA VAL A 21 14.64 9.95 4.61
C VAL A 21 16.13 9.69 4.86
N ASP A 22 17.01 9.92 3.87
CA ASP A 22 18.42 9.51 3.95
C ASP A 22 19.41 10.57 4.48
N SER A 23 18.97 11.81 4.78
CA SER A 23 19.91 12.93 5.03
C SER A 23 20.16 13.32 6.50
N LYS A 24 19.87 12.49 7.50
CA LYS A 24 20.23 12.81 8.91
C LYS A 24 20.99 11.69 9.62
N LYS A 25 22.27 11.52 9.26
CA LYS A 25 23.26 10.86 10.12
C LYS A 25 24.68 11.38 9.85
N SER A 26 25.45 11.61 10.93
CA SER A 26 26.81 12.17 11.03
C SER A 26 26.87 13.70 10.93
N THR A 27 27.46 14.44 11.88
CA THR A 27 28.81 14.31 12.42
C THR A 27 28.93 14.70 13.91
N THR A 28 29.98 14.17 14.52
CA THR A 28 30.49 14.37 15.88
C THR A 28 31.44 15.57 15.92
N ASP A 29 31.44 16.36 17.00
CA ASP A 29 32.63 17.00 17.59
C ASP A 29 32.26 17.58 18.99
N THR A 30 33.16 17.48 19.97
CA THR A 30 32.98 17.77 21.42
C THR A 30 34.17 18.62 21.90
N PRO A 31 34.18 19.39 23.03
CA PRO A 31 33.17 20.03 23.92
C PRO A 31 33.43 21.55 24.20
N PRO A 32 32.66 22.21 25.10
CA PRO A 32 33.25 22.65 26.38
C PRO A 32 32.39 22.33 27.62
N PRO A 33 32.93 22.41 28.84
CA PRO A 33 32.37 21.74 30.02
C PRO A 33 31.31 22.58 30.72
N ILE A 34 30.12 22.01 30.93
CA ILE A 34 29.13 22.59 31.85
C ILE A 34 28.75 21.53 32.88
N ARG A 35 29.19 21.78 34.12
CA ARG A 35 28.86 21.03 35.33
C ARG A 35 27.35 21.03 35.55
N ARG A 36 26.67 19.87 35.51
CA ARG A 36 25.31 19.73 36.05
C ARG A 36 25.07 18.36 36.68
N GLY A 37 25.06 18.36 38.01
CA GLY A 37 24.01 17.81 38.87
C GLY A 37 23.63 16.34 38.73
N GLY A 38 23.88 15.59 39.81
CA GLY A 38 23.55 14.18 40.00
C GLY A 38 22.22 13.72 39.41
N HIS A 39 22.32 12.71 38.53
CA HIS A 39 21.20 12.00 37.96
C HIS A 39 20.44 11.20 39.03
N LYS A 40 19.25 11.67 39.42
CA LYS A 40 18.27 10.91 40.21
C LYS A 40 17.61 9.79 39.37
N LYS A 41 18.40 8.91 38.75
CA LYS A 41 17.91 7.78 37.92
C LYS A 41 17.34 6.61 38.74
N GLY A 42 17.42 6.67 40.07
CA GLY A 42 17.02 5.57 40.95
C GLY A 42 15.56 5.53 41.37
N VAL A 43 14.78 6.61 41.20
CA VAL A 43 13.42 6.68 41.79
C VAL A 43 12.43 5.77 41.04
N LEU A 44 12.52 5.72 39.71
CA LEU A 44 11.62 4.89 38.90
C LEU A 44 11.97 3.41 38.99
N ALA A 45 13.27 3.09 38.98
CA ALA A 45 13.75 1.72 39.19
C ALA A 45 13.40 1.21 40.60
N LYS A 46 13.51 2.06 41.64
CA LYS A 46 13.09 1.73 43.01
C LYS A 46 11.58 1.54 43.15
N GLY A 47 10.78 2.29 42.38
CA GLY A 47 9.33 2.08 42.27
C GLY A 47 8.96 0.75 41.61
N LEU A 48 9.56 0.44 40.46
CA LEU A 48 9.33 -0.84 39.77
C LEU A 48 9.79 -2.05 40.59
N SER A 49 10.95 -1.93 41.25
CA SER A 49 11.45 -2.98 42.13
C SER A 49 10.62 -3.13 43.40
N ALA A 50 10.04 -2.06 43.97
CA ALA A 50 9.11 -2.15 45.09
C ALA A 50 7.78 -2.85 44.73
N VAL A 51 7.34 -2.72 43.46
CA VAL A 51 6.18 -3.44 42.92
C VAL A 51 6.53 -4.91 42.71
N PHE A 52 7.70 -5.22 42.15
CA PHE A 52 8.15 -6.60 41.91
C PHE A 52 8.56 -7.33 43.20
N SER A 53 9.08 -6.62 44.20
CA SER A 53 9.47 -7.16 45.51
C SER A 53 8.29 -7.35 46.47
N GLY A 54 7.06 -7.07 46.03
CA GLY A 54 5.84 -7.28 46.82
C GLY A 54 5.62 -6.28 47.97
N THR A 55 6.52 -5.33 48.18
CA THR A 55 6.39 -4.27 49.22
C THR A 55 5.19 -3.36 48.96
N PHE A 56 4.75 -3.24 47.70
CA PHE A 56 3.54 -2.53 47.33
C PHE A 56 2.25 -3.26 47.76
N LEU A 57 2.29 -4.60 47.82
CA LEU A 57 1.14 -5.46 48.16
C LEU A 57 0.90 -5.54 49.67
N THR A 58 1.87 -5.18 50.52
CA THR A 58 1.71 -5.22 51.98
C THR A 58 1.10 -3.94 52.57
N ASN A 59 0.96 -2.89 51.77
CA ASN A 59 0.34 -1.64 52.19
C ASN A 59 -1.20 -1.77 52.18
N GLU A 60 -1.87 -1.47 53.29
CA GLU A 60 -3.33 -1.69 53.45
C GLU A 60 -4.18 -0.91 52.44
N SER A 61 -3.78 0.32 52.09
CA SER A 61 -4.49 1.14 51.09
C SER A 61 -4.41 0.54 49.68
N THR A 62 -3.31 -0.13 49.34
CA THR A 62 -3.10 -0.73 48.02
C THR A 62 -3.83 -2.05 47.85
N LEU A 63 -3.94 -2.83 48.93
CA LEU A 63 -4.69 -4.09 48.95
C LEU A 63 -6.13 -3.91 48.46
N LYS A 64 -6.76 -2.77 48.77
CA LYS A 64 -8.12 -2.44 48.31
C LYS A 64 -8.22 -2.22 46.78
N HIS A 65 -7.13 -1.84 46.12
CA HIS A 65 -7.08 -1.55 44.68
C HIS A 65 -6.43 -2.66 43.85
N VAL A 66 -5.94 -3.74 44.48
CA VAL A 66 -5.41 -4.94 43.79
C VAL A 66 -6.29 -5.45 42.65
N PRO A 67 -7.62 -5.66 42.82
CA PRO A 67 -8.45 -6.16 41.71
C PRO A 67 -8.49 -5.22 40.50
N PHE A 68 -8.38 -3.90 40.72
CA PHE A 68 -8.34 -2.92 39.64
C PHE A 68 -7.01 -2.94 38.87
N ILE A 69 -5.89 -3.13 39.58
CA ILE A 69 -4.56 -3.26 38.96
C ILE A 69 -4.47 -4.55 38.15
N LEU A 70 -5.07 -5.64 38.64
CA LEU A 70 -5.16 -6.90 37.91
C LEU A 70 -5.99 -6.72 36.62
N PHE A 71 -7.09 -5.99 36.69
CA PHE A 71 -7.88 -5.63 35.50
C PHE A 71 -7.06 -4.84 34.47
N LEU A 72 -6.25 -3.86 34.90
CA LEU A 72 -5.35 -3.14 34.01
C LEU A 72 -4.26 -4.05 33.41
N ALA A 73 -3.71 -4.97 34.20
CA ALA A 73 -2.73 -5.94 33.72
C ALA A 73 -3.35 -6.87 32.66
N LEU A 74 -4.60 -7.29 32.85
CA LEU A 74 -5.35 -8.08 31.87
C LEU A 74 -5.54 -7.30 30.56
N ILE A 75 -5.95 -6.04 30.63
CA ILE A 75 -6.06 -5.17 29.44
C ILE A 75 -4.70 -5.00 28.76
N ALA A 76 -3.63 -4.82 29.52
CA ALA A 76 -2.28 -4.67 28.97
C ALA A 76 -1.85 -5.93 28.20
N ILE A 77 -2.14 -7.12 28.73
CA ILE A 77 -1.88 -8.39 28.04
C ILE A 77 -2.72 -8.48 26.76
N LEU A 78 -4.01 -8.17 26.83
CA LEU A 78 -4.89 -8.15 25.65
C LEU A 78 -4.41 -7.16 24.59
N TYR A 79 -3.90 -6.00 25.01
CA TYR A 79 -3.38 -4.98 24.10
C TYR A 79 -2.13 -5.47 23.36
N ILE A 80 -1.17 -6.04 24.09
CA ILE A 80 0.04 -6.61 23.50
C ILE A 80 -0.34 -7.74 22.54
N ALA A 81 -1.25 -8.63 22.93
CA ALA A 81 -1.74 -9.71 22.08
C ALA A 81 -2.36 -9.17 20.79
N ASN A 82 -3.20 -8.13 20.87
CA ASN A 82 -3.81 -7.49 19.70
C ASN A 82 -2.74 -6.90 18.76
N GLY A 83 -1.68 -6.30 19.30
CA GLY A 83 -0.54 -5.85 18.51
C GLY A 83 0.08 -6.96 17.66
N TYR A 84 0.36 -8.12 18.26
CA TYR A 84 0.88 -9.28 17.53
C TYR A 84 -0.08 -9.77 16.43
N TYR A 85 -1.39 -9.79 16.69
CA TYR A 85 -2.38 -10.14 15.66
C TYR A 85 -2.37 -9.16 14.49
N ALA A 86 -2.21 -7.86 14.75
CA ALA A 86 -2.15 -6.84 13.71
C ALA A 86 -0.90 -7.02 12.82
N ASP A 87 0.25 -7.34 13.41
CA ASP A 87 1.49 -7.59 12.68
C ASP A 87 1.38 -8.80 11.74
N ASP A 88 0.79 -9.90 12.22
CA ASP A 88 0.55 -11.09 11.40
C ASP A 88 -0.38 -10.80 10.23
N LYS A 89 -1.47 -10.05 10.48
CA LYS A 89 -2.41 -9.64 9.43
C LYS A 89 -1.77 -8.68 8.43
N LEU A 90 -0.92 -7.76 8.88
CA LEU A 90 -0.20 -6.87 7.99
C LEU A 90 0.70 -7.66 7.03
N ARG A 91 1.39 -8.70 7.52
CA ARG A 91 2.22 -9.57 6.69
C ARG A 91 1.39 -10.35 5.65
N GLU A 92 0.23 -10.85 6.05
CA GLU A 92 -0.72 -11.52 5.16
C GLU A 92 -1.22 -10.58 4.05
N VAL A 93 -1.65 -9.37 4.41
CA VAL A 93 -2.10 -8.33 3.45
C VAL A 93 -0.99 -7.99 2.46
N ASN A 94 0.25 -7.82 2.93
CA ASN A 94 1.38 -7.53 2.05
C ASN A 94 1.64 -8.67 1.06
N LYS A 95 1.53 -9.93 1.49
CA LYS A 95 1.68 -11.10 0.61
C LYS A 95 0.58 -11.13 -0.45
N ILE A 96 -0.68 -10.99 -0.05
CA ILE A 96 -1.83 -10.98 -0.97
C ILE A 96 -1.72 -9.81 -1.97
N THR A 97 -1.25 -8.64 -1.53
CA THR A 97 -1.06 -7.47 -2.40
C THR A 97 0.00 -7.72 -3.47
N ASN A 98 1.09 -8.40 -3.10
CA ASN A 98 2.13 -8.78 -4.06
C ASN A 98 1.62 -9.81 -5.08
N GLU A 99 0.90 -10.84 -4.63
CA GLU A 99 0.27 -11.83 -5.51
C GLU A 99 -0.73 -11.16 -6.48
N LEU A 100 -1.53 -10.22 -5.99
CA LEU A 100 -2.46 -9.46 -6.83
C LEU A 100 -1.73 -8.61 -7.88
N LYS A 101 -0.58 -8.02 -7.53
CA LYS A 101 0.24 -7.24 -8.46
C LYS A 101 0.84 -8.12 -9.55
N GLU A 102 1.34 -9.29 -9.19
CA GLU A 102 1.87 -10.28 -10.12
C GLU A 102 0.78 -10.76 -11.09
N LEU A 103 -0.37 -11.18 -10.56
CA LEU A 103 -1.50 -11.64 -11.37
C LEU A 103 -2.02 -10.55 -12.32
N ARG A 104 -2.02 -9.29 -11.87
CA ARG A 104 -2.38 -8.15 -12.71
C ARG A 104 -1.37 -7.91 -13.83
N SER A 105 -0.09 -8.11 -13.57
CA SER A 105 0.97 -8.02 -14.58
C SER A 105 0.78 -9.08 -15.66
N GLU A 106 0.53 -10.33 -15.26
CA GLU A 106 0.25 -11.42 -16.19
C GLU A 106 -1.00 -11.16 -17.03
N TYR A 107 -2.08 -10.68 -16.40
CA TYR A 107 -3.30 -10.29 -17.10
C TYR A 107 -3.04 -9.20 -18.14
N ILE A 108 -2.27 -8.16 -17.80
CA ILE A 108 -1.96 -7.08 -18.74
C ILE A 108 -1.14 -7.60 -19.92
N SER A 109 -0.14 -8.45 -19.66
CA SER A 109 0.70 -9.04 -20.72
C SER A 109 -0.13 -9.90 -21.67
N THR A 110 -0.86 -10.89 -21.14
CA THR A 110 -1.68 -11.82 -21.94
C THR A 110 -2.78 -11.10 -22.72
N LYS A 111 -3.43 -10.09 -22.12
CA LYS A 111 -4.39 -9.24 -22.80
C LYS A 111 -3.74 -8.43 -23.92
N SER A 112 -2.54 -7.90 -23.69
CA SER A 112 -1.80 -7.15 -24.71
C SER A 112 -1.48 -8.03 -25.91
N ASP A 113 -1.06 -9.27 -25.68
CA ASP A 113 -0.80 -10.24 -26.75
C ASP A 113 -2.07 -10.53 -27.56
N LEU A 114 -3.21 -10.75 -26.87
CA LEU A 114 -4.49 -10.93 -27.53
C LEU A 114 -4.89 -9.70 -28.35
N MET A 115 -4.70 -8.49 -27.81
CA MET A 115 -4.98 -7.23 -28.51
C MET A 115 -4.09 -7.04 -29.74
N PHE A 116 -2.83 -7.45 -29.66
CA PHE A 116 -1.89 -7.39 -30.78
C PHE A 116 -2.35 -8.30 -31.92
N VAL A 117 -2.70 -9.56 -31.61
CA VAL A 117 -3.19 -10.53 -32.61
C VAL A 117 -4.58 -10.13 -33.15
N SER A 118 -5.44 -9.57 -32.30
CA SER A 118 -6.79 -9.12 -32.69
C SER A 118 -6.79 -7.81 -33.49
N LYS A 119 -5.64 -7.16 -33.65
CA LYS A 119 -5.51 -5.91 -34.40
C LYS A 119 -5.81 -6.16 -35.87
N GLN A 120 -6.63 -5.30 -36.48
CA GLN A 120 -7.04 -5.42 -37.89
C GLN A 120 -5.86 -5.62 -38.86
N SER A 121 -4.75 -4.92 -38.64
CA SER A 121 -3.54 -5.07 -39.47
C SER A 121 -2.85 -6.42 -39.33
N GLU A 122 -2.84 -7.01 -38.13
CA GLU A 122 -2.23 -8.33 -37.90
C GLU A 122 -3.17 -9.44 -38.39
N VAL A 123 -4.48 -9.29 -38.19
CA VAL A 123 -5.49 -10.19 -38.77
C VAL A 123 -5.42 -10.17 -40.30
N ALA A 124 -5.34 -8.99 -40.93
CA ALA A 124 -5.20 -8.86 -42.38
C ALA A 124 -3.99 -9.64 -42.88
N LYS A 125 -2.80 -9.42 -42.30
CA LYS A 125 -1.56 -10.17 -42.62
C LYS A 125 -1.72 -11.67 -42.42
N ALA A 126 -2.31 -12.12 -41.30
CA ALA A 126 -2.50 -13.53 -41.02
C ALA A 126 -3.48 -14.21 -42.01
N THR A 127 -4.40 -13.43 -42.60
CA THR A 127 -5.38 -13.92 -43.60
C THR A 127 -4.96 -13.73 -45.06
N GLU A 128 -3.83 -13.06 -45.34
CA GLU A 128 -3.23 -12.97 -46.69
C GLU A 128 -3.01 -14.34 -47.36
N PRO A 129 -2.45 -15.37 -46.69
CA PRO A 129 -2.30 -16.70 -47.30
C PRO A 129 -3.63 -17.39 -47.61
N LEU A 130 -4.74 -16.96 -46.99
CA LEU A 130 -6.10 -17.41 -47.28
C LEU A 130 -6.76 -16.59 -48.41
N GLY A 131 -6.05 -15.61 -48.98
CA GLY A 131 -6.53 -14.77 -50.09
C GLY A 131 -7.53 -13.67 -49.70
N ILE A 132 -7.75 -13.45 -48.40
CA ILE A 132 -8.69 -12.44 -47.89
C ILE A 132 -7.98 -11.08 -47.82
N LYS A 133 -8.62 -10.03 -48.35
CA LYS A 133 -8.06 -8.66 -48.41
C LYS A 133 -8.99 -7.66 -47.73
N GLU A 134 -8.39 -6.70 -47.04
CA GLU A 134 -9.13 -5.61 -46.39
C GLU A 134 -9.75 -4.67 -47.45
N PRO A 135 -11.04 -4.31 -47.32
CA PRO A 135 -11.67 -3.34 -48.22
C PRO A 135 -11.14 -1.92 -47.94
N ILE A 136 -10.39 -1.38 -48.91
CA ILE A 136 -9.82 -0.02 -48.85
C ILE A 136 -10.87 1.06 -49.17
N VAL A 137 -11.96 0.65 -49.84
CA VAL A 137 -13.00 1.56 -50.31
C VAL A 137 -14.18 1.53 -49.34
N PRO A 138 -14.70 2.68 -48.89
CA PRO A 138 -15.89 2.70 -48.04
C PRO A 138 -17.10 2.09 -48.78
N PRO A 139 -17.99 1.37 -48.09
CA PRO A 139 -19.15 0.75 -48.71
C PRO A 139 -20.12 1.80 -49.27
N MET A 140 -20.65 1.56 -50.46
CA MET A 140 -21.67 2.42 -51.07
C MET A 140 -22.97 2.36 -50.26
N LYS A 141 -23.48 3.54 -49.88
CA LYS A 141 -24.83 3.66 -49.33
C LYS A 141 -25.84 3.51 -50.48
N ILE A 142 -26.59 2.41 -50.46
CA ILE A 142 -27.72 2.22 -51.38
C ILE A 142 -28.84 3.15 -50.91
N LYS A 143 -29.07 4.24 -51.63
CA LYS A 143 -30.27 5.06 -51.47
C LYS A 143 -31.33 4.48 -52.40
N VAL A 144 -32.43 4.00 -51.83
CA VAL A 144 -33.57 3.51 -52.61
C VAL A 144 -34.36 4.74 -53.04
N ASP A 145 -34.22 5.16 -54.31
CA ASP A 145 -35.15 6.14 -54.88
C ASP A 145 -36.47 5.44 -55.15
N THR A 146 -37.48 5.76 -54.35
CA THR A 146 -38.86 5.23 -54.47
C THR A 146 -39.61 5.81 -55.69
N SER A 147 -38.93 6.49 -56.62
CA SER A 147 -39.57 7.19 -57.74
C SER A 147 -39.72 6.36 -59.03
N VAL A 148 -39.19 5.14 -59.10
CA VAL A 148 -39.50 4.21 -60.20
C VAL A 148 -40.70 3.37 -59.79
N ALA A 149 -41.87 4.03 -59.77
CA ALA A 149 -43.15 3.33 -59.82
C ALA A 149 -43.25 2.61 -61.17
N ILE A 150 -43.47 1.31 -61.06
CA ILE A 150 -43.61 0.31 -62.12
C ILE A 150 -44.73 0.74 -63.08
N LYS A 151 -44.44 0.61 -64.38
CA LYS A 151 -45.35 0.86 -65.51
C LYS A 151 -46.47 -0.18 -65.59
#